data_AF-A0A2M9WLU2-F1
#
_entry.id   AF-A0A2M9WLU2-F1
#
_cell.length_a   1.000
_cell.length_b   1.000
_cell.length_c   1.000
_cell.angle_alpha   90.00
_cell.angle_beta   90.00
_cell.angle_gamma   90.00
#
_symmetry.space_group_name_H-M   'P 1'
#
loop_
_entity.id
_entity.type
_entity.pdbx_description
1 polymer ?
#
loop_
_entity_poly.entity_id
_entity_poly.type
_entity_poly.pdbx_seq_one_letter_code
_entity_poly.pdbx_strand_id
1 'polypeptide(L)'
;MEDISEVITRIIKKRKLSEDGKKIAKTAIKHPSVQAFLAQNKDKLNKEIVQASLPTIFNYVEQIEAPNPVMEGYTPKLFLNGKVIDITYVPTEAKLNSEAKMRAERRIELIDLPGKLRHVELENVDSTPERDAALNEVAMFLASFKKNKHIKGLYLTGDFGVGKTYILAGLANAIARQGSRVVFLHVPSFIASLGSHFQDNSLSDEIDRIASA
;
A
#
# COMPACT_ATOMS: atom_id res chain seq x y z
N MET A 1 -6.64 -4.86 20.98
CA MET A 1 -6.08 -3.77 20.17
C MET A 1 -7.07 -2.63 20.36
N GLU A 2 -6.70 -1.56 21.07
CA GLU A 2 -7.62 -0.43 21.28
C GLU A 2 -7.97 0.19 19.91
N ASP A 3 -9.24 0.53 19.70
CA ASP A 3 -9.67 1.22 18.50
C ASP A 3 -8.99 2.61 18.46
N ILE A 4 -8.23 2.86 17.39
CA ILE A 4 -7.52 4.13 17.20
C ILE A 4 -8.51 5.30 17.25
N SER A 5 -9.74 5.12 16.75
CA SER A 5 -10.80 6.13 16.84
C SER A 5 -11.17 6.48 18.28
N GLU A 6 -11.15 5.52 19.22
CA GLU A 6 -11.42 5.77 20.64
C GLU A 6 -10.27 6.53 21.33
N VAL A 7 -9.03 6.19 21.01
CA VAL A 7 -7.84 6.87 21.54
C VAL A 7 -7.81 8.33 21.08
N ILE A 8 -8.12 8.59 19.81
CA ILE A 8 -8.22 9.92 19.23
C ILE A 8 -9.34 10.74 19.90
N THR A 9 -10.51 10.14 20.08
CA THR A 9 -11.67 10.80 20.72
C THR A 9 -11.35 11.23 22.16
N ARG A 10 -10.56 10.42 22.88
CA ARG A 10 -10.12 10.68 24.25
C ARG A 10 -9.16 11.88 24.33
N ILE A 11 -8.24 12.01 23.38
CA ILE A 11 -7.30 13.13 23.29
C ILE A 11 -8.05 14.44 22.99
N ILE A 12 -9.06 14.39 22.12
CA ILE A 12 -9.88 15.55 21.73
C ILE A 12 -10.76 16.04 22.89
N LYS A 13 -11.42 15.14 23.64
CA LYS A 13 -12.29 15.51 24.78
C LYS A 13 -11.55 16.22 25.92
N LYS A 14 -10.24 16.04 26.05
CA LYS A 14 -9.42 16.68 27.10
C LYS A 14 -9.17 18.18 26.86
N ARG A 15 -9.40 18.70 25.65
CA ARG A 15 -9.28 20.13 25.32
C ARG A 15 -10.66 20.78 25.27
N LYS A 16 -11.22 21.16 26.43
CA LYS A 16 -12.41 22.05 26.46
C LYS A 16 -12.01 23.43 25.92
N LEU A 17 -12.68 23.89 24.86
CA LEU A 17 -12.48 25.25 24.34
C LEU A 17 -12.96 26.28 25.39
N SER A 18 -12.09 27.21 25.76
CA SER A 18 -12.43 28.43 26.50
C SER A 18 -13.33 29.35 25.66
N GLU A 19 -13.88 30.43 26.24
CA GLU A 19 -14.60 31.49 25.51
C GLU A 19 -13.80 32.03 24.30
N ASP A 20 -12.48 32.09 24.40
CA ASP A 20 -11.58 32.45 23.30
C ASP A 20 -11.61 31.41 22.16
N GLY A 21 -11.78 30.14 22.48
CA GLY A 21 -11.92 29.06 21.52
C GLY A 21 -13.15 29.20 20.61
N LYS A 22 -14.25 29.82 21.06
CA LYS A 22 -15.41 30.13 20.18
C LYS A 22 -15.13 31.26 19.20
N LYS A 23 -14.30 32.25 19.59
CA LYS A 23 -13.86 33.33 18.69
C LYS A 23 -12.87 32.83 17.65
N ILE A 24 -11.95 31.94 18.06
CA ILE A 24 -10.98 31.30 17.18
C ILE A 24 -11.65 30.25 16.27
N ALA A 25 -12.66 29.52 16.74
CA ALA A 25 -13.39 28.58 15.88
C ALA A 25 -14.09 29.25 14.68
N LYS A 26 -14.44 30.55 14.79
CA LYS A 26 -14.97 31.32 13.65
C LYS A 26 -13.92 31.64 12.59
N THR A 27 -12.62 31.68 12.92
CA THR A 27 -11.57 31.85 11.91
C THR A 27 -11.34 30.55 11.14
N ALA A 28 -11.51 29.39 11.78
CA ALA A 28 -11.41 28.08 11.12
C ALA A 28 -12.41 27.89 9.97
N ILE A 29 -13.61 28.49 10.05
CA ILE A 29 -14.59 28.48 8.95
C ILE A 29 -13.99 29.08 7.67
N LYS A 30 -13.09 30.07 7.78
CA LYS A 30 -12.50 30.76 6.63
C LYS A 30 -11.39 29.94 5.94
N HIS A 31 -10.93 28.84 6.54
CA HIS A 31 -9.87 28.03 5.97
C HIS A 31 -10.31 27.45 4.61
N PRO A 32 -9.46 27.47 3.55
CA PRO A 32 -9.83 27.01 2.21
C PRO A 32 -10.43 25.61 2.17
N SER A 33 -9.85 24.64 2.89
CA SER A 33 -10.36 23.26 2.96
C SER A 33 -11.75 23.16 3.60
N VAL A 34 -12.06 24.03 4.57
CA VAL A 34 -13.38 24.09 5.21
C VAL A 34 -14.39 24.73 4.26
N GLN A 35 -14.03 25.83 3.59
CA GLN A 35 -14.87 26.48 2.58
C GLN A 35 -15.21 25.52 1.43
N ALA A 36 -14.24 24.72 0.97
CA ALA A 36 -14.47 23.71 -0.06
C ALA A 36 -15.47 22.64 0.41
N PHE A 37 -15.34 22.14 1.64
CA PHE A 37 -16.29 21.18 2.22
C PHE A 37 -17.70 21.76 2.36
N LEU A 38 -17.81 22.98 2.88
CA LEU A 38 -19.09 23.67 3.03
C LEU A 38 -19.74 23.91 1.65
N ALA A 39 -18.95 24.26 0.64
CA ALA A 39 -19.43 24.49 -0.72
C ALA A 39 -19.96 23.21 -1.37
N GLN A 40 -19.31 22.07 -1.15
CA GLN A 40 -19.74 20.76 -1.67
C GLN A 40 -21.00 20.23 -0.98
N ASN A 41 -21.32 20.71 0.22
CA ASN A 41 -22.44 20.20 1.04
C ASN A 41 -23.52 21.27 1.30
N LYS A 42 -23.59 22.34 0.50
CA LYS A 42 -24.50 23.47 0.71
C LYS A 42 -25.95 23.05 0.92
N ASP A 43 -26.44 22.08 0.16
CA ASP A 43 -27.84 21.64 0.20
C ASP A 43 -28.21 20.87 1.48
N LYS A 44 -27.21 20.37 2.21
CA LYS A 44 -27.39 19.55 3.43
C LYS A 44 -26.98 20.29 4.69
N LEU A 45 -26.41 21.48 4.56
CA LEU A 45 -25.87 22.27 5.66
C LEU A 45 -26.75 23.49 5.94
N ASN A 46 -26.95 23.78 7.22
CA ASN A 46 -27.55 25.04 7.66
C ASN A 46 -26.63 25.73 8.68
N LYS A 47 -26.96 26.96 9.06
CA LYS A 47 -26.16 27.75 10.01
C LYS A 47 -26.04 27.08 11.38
N GLU A 48 -27.08 26.36 11.82
CA GLU A 48 -27.12 25.69 13.12
C GLU A 48 -26.15 24.49 13.15
N ILE A 49 -26.12 23.68 12.10
CA ILE A 49 -25.20 22.54 11.95
C ILE A 49 -23.75 23.04 11.96
N VAL A 50 -23.44 24.11 11.22
CA VAL A 50 -22.09 24.68 11.19
C VAL A 50 -21.71 25.25 12.56
N GLN A 51 -22.63 25.95 13.23
CA GLN A 51 -22.38 26.49 14.58
C GLN A 51 -22.17 25.40 15.62
N ALA A 52 -22.99 24.35 15.59
CA ALA A 52 -22.87 23.20 16.49
C ALA A 52 -21.55 22.45 16.28
N SER A 53 -20.99 22.49 15.06
CA SER A 53 -19.78 21.77 14.68
C SER A 53 -18.51 22.63 14.68
N LEU A 54 -18.60 23.88 15.15
CA LEU A 54 -17.46 24.81 15.27
C LEU A 54 -16.25 24.21 15.99
N PRO A 55 -16.39 23.51 17.14
CA PRO A 55 -15.26 22.86 17.79
C PRO A 55 -14.56 21.85 16.90
N THR A 56 -15.32 21.05 16.15
CA THR A 56 -14.80 20.02 15.25
C THR A 56 -14.11 20.64 14.05
N ILE A 57 -14.69 21.68 13.45
CA ILE A 57 -14.08 22.43 12.35
C ILE A 57 -12.77 23.07 12.79
N PHE A 58 -12.72 23.61 14.01
CA PHE A 58 -11.48 24.16 14.58
C PHE A 58 -10.40 23.07 14.75
N ASN A 59 -10.75 21.94 15.38
CA ASN A 59 -9.83 20.82 15.54
C ASN A 59 -9.31 20.28 14.19
N TYR A 60 -10.15 20.28 13.15
CA TYR A 60 -9.74 19.90 11.80
C TYR A 60 -8.66 20.84 11.26
N VAL A 61 -8.85 22.16 11.40
CA VAL A 61 -7.88 23.17 10.94
C VAL A 61 -6.56 23.07 11.73
N GLU A 62 -6.62 22.90 13.06
CA GLU A 62 -5.41 22.66 13.85
C GLU A 62 -4.63 21.43 13.37
N GLN A 63 -5.32 20.34 13.02
CA GLN A 63 -4.67 19.10 12.60
C GLN A 63 -4.05 19.16 11.21
N ILE A 64 -4.59 19.95 10.29
CA ILE A 64 -3.98 20.14 8.96
C ILE A 64 -2.78 21.10 9.02
N GLU A 65 -2.82 22.11 9.91
CA GLU A 65 -1.72 23.07 10.08
C GLU A 65 -0.59 22.49 10.93
N ALA A 66 -0.91 21.67 11.93
CA ALA A 66 0.04 21.00 12.81
C ALA A 66 -0.30 19.50 12.96
N PRO A 67 0.10 18.66 11.98
CA PRO A 67 -0.14 17.22 12.01
C PRO A 67 0.43 16.56 13.26
N ASN A 68 -0.37 15.72 13.91
CA ASN A 68 0.05 14.95 15.09
C ASN A 68 0.84 13.70 14.64
N PRO A 69 2.02 13.42 15.21
CA PRO A 69 2.79 12.19 14.91
C PRO A 69 2.01 10.88 15.06
N VAL A 70 1.03 10.82 15.96
CA VAL A 70 0.16 9.63 16.14
C VAL A 70 -0.67 9.32 14.88
N MET A 71 -0.88 10.32 14.02
CA MET A 71 -1.69 10.24 12.80
C MET A 71 -0.85 10.04 11.54
N GLU A 72 0.41 9.63 11.69
CA GLU A 72 1.29 9.39 10.57
C GLU A 72 0.67 8.43 9.55
N GLY A 73 0.69 8.83 8.28
CA GLY A 73 0.07 8.07 7.19
C GLY A 73 -1.45 8.23 7.08
N TYR A 74 -2.09 9.12 7.84
CA TYR A 74 -3.49 9.50 7.70
C TYR A 74 -3.66 11.01 7.53
N THR A 75 -4.73 11.42 6.84
CA THR A 75 -5.16 12.82 6.81
C THR A 75 -6.60 12.96 7.32
N PRO A 76 -6.89 14.02 8.09
CA PRO A 76 -8.25 14.29 8.51
C PRO A 76 -9.08 14.74 7.30
N LYS A 77 -10.35 14.35 7.29
CA LYS A 77 -11.37 14.82 6.35
C LYS A 77 -12.66 15.12 7.08
N LEU A 78 -13.28 16.24 6.74
CA LEU A 78 -14.61 16.57 7.22
C LEU A 78 -15.64 15.69 6.50
N PHE A 79 -16.65 15.23 7.24
CA PHE A 79 -17.81 14.56 6.68
C PHE A 79 -19.07 14.94 7.46
N LEU A 80 -20.24 14.71 6.87
CA LEU A 80 -21.53 15.00 7.48
C LEU A 80 -22.02 13.77 8.25
N ASN A 81 -22.16 13.88 9.57
CA ASN A 81 -22.67 12.83 10.45
C ASN A 81 -24.05 13.23 10.97
N GLY A 82 -25.09 12.95 10.18
CA GLY A 82 -26.46 13.36 10.48
C GLY A 82 -26.61 14.88 10.49
N LYS A 83 -26.71 15.49 11.69
CA LYS A 83 -26.89 16.94 11.89
C LYS A 83 -25.63 17.64 12.42
N VAL A 84 -24.47 17.00 12.36
CA VAL A 84 -23.19 17.60 12.74
C VAL A 84 -22.11 17.32 11.69
N ILE A 85 -21.10 18.17 11.64
CA ILE A 85 -19.86 17.97 10.88
C ILE A 85 -18.87 17.28 11.81
N ASP A 86 -18.32 16.17 11.34
CA ASP A 86 -17.38 15.35 12.08
C ASP A 86 -16.08 15.14 11.29
N ILE A 87 -15.03 14.65 11.94
CA ILE A 87 -13.73 14.35 11.32
C ILE A 87 -13.58 12.84 11.19
N THR A 88 -13.24 12.38 10.00
CA THR A 88 -12.75 11.02 9.76
C THR A 88 -11.30 11.07 9.30
N TYR A 89 -10.59 9.94 9.41
CA TYR A 89 -9.19 9.82 9.02
C TYR A 89 -9.06 8.83 7.89
N VAL A 90 -8.53 9.32 6.77
CA VAL A 90 -8.31 8.47 5.60
C VAL A 90 -6.82 8.22 5.41
N PRO A 91 -6.41 7.00 5.03
CA PRO A 91 -5.02 6.73 4.68
C PRO A 91 -4.51 7.70 3.62
N THR A 92 -3.26 8.14 3.75
CA THR A 92 -2.59 8.89 2.69
C THR A 92 -2.28 7.96 1.52
N GLU A 93 -2.09 8.54 0.33
CA GLU A 93 -1.66 7.78 -0.84
C GLU A 93 -0.33 7.03 -0.57
N ALA A 94 0.61 7.68 0.14
CA ALA A 94 1.85 7.05 0.56
C ALA A 94 1.62 5.81 1.45
N LYS A 95 0.68 5.87 2.40
CA LYS A 95 0.32 4.72 3.24
C LYS A 95 -0.30 3.60 2.43
N LEU A 96 -1.25 3.91 1.54
CA LEU A 96 -1.88 2.93 0.66
C LEU A 96 -0.85 2.22 -0.23
N ASN A 97 0.09 2.99 -0.80
CA ASN A 97 1.14 2.46 -1.65
C ASN A 97 2.12 1.57 -0.87
N SER A 98 2.51 1.98 0.34
CA SER A 98 3.34 1.17 1.24
C SER A 98 2.67 -0.15 1.62
N GLU A 99 1.39 -0.11 2.00
CA GLU A 99 0.61 -1.32 2.31
C GLU A 99 0.40 -2.22 1.08
N ALA A 100 0.21 -1.65 -0.10
CA ALA A 100 0.14 -2.40 -1.35
C ALA A 100 1.48 -3.09 -1.66
N LYS A 101 2.61 -2.39 -1.48
CA LYS A 101 3.96 -2.93 -1.66
C LYS A 101 4.22 -4.07 -0.69
N MET A 102 3.99 -3.89 0.61
CA MET A 102 4.13 -4.95 1.61
C MET A 102 3.27 -6.18 1.30
N ARG A 103 2.02 -5.98 0.84
CA ARG A 103 1.15 -7.08 0.42
C ARG A 103 1.70 -7.82 -0.79
N ALA A 104 2.25 -7.11 -1.78
CA ALA A 104 2.90 -7.74 -2.94
C ALA A 104 4.14 -8.52 -2.52
N GLU A 105 4.98 -7.94 -1.67
CA GLU A 105 6.19 -8.60 -1.16
C GLU A 105 5.87 -9.91 -0.43
N ARG A 106 4.80 -9.96 0.37
CA ARG A 106 4.35 -11.19 1.05
C ARG A 106 3.87 -12.29 0.12
N ARG A 107 3.52 -11.97 -1.13
CA ARG A 107 3.10 -12.95 -2.14
C ARG A 107 4.27 -13.61 -2.85
N ILE A 108 5.49 -13.15 -2.60
CA ILE A 108 6.69 -13.72 -3.21
C ILE A 108 7.34 -14.67 -2.21
N GLU A 109 7.65 -15.85 -2.67
CA GLU A 109 8.46 -16.80 -1.93
C GLU A 109 9.81 -16.92 -2.64
N LEU A 110 10.90 -16.74 -1.89
CA LEU A 110 12.26 -16.88 -2.40
C LEU A 110 12.85 -18.15 -1.80
N ILE A 111 13.26 -19.09 -2.64
CA ILE A 111 13.89 -20.35 -2.23
C ILE A 111 15.32 -20.33 -2.74
N ASP A 112 16.29 -20.40 -1.83
CA ASP A 112 17.73 -20.36 -2.11
C ASP A 112 18.17 -19.16 -2.96
N LEU A 113 17.50 -18.03 -2.77
CA LEU A 113 17.75 -16.77 -3.47
C LEU A 113 17.95 -15.61 -2.47
N PRO A 114 18.79 -14.60 -2.79
CA PRO A 114 19.00 -13.46 -1.91
C PRO A 114 17.72 -12.66 -1.65
N GLY A 115 17.46 -12.31 -0.37
CA GLY A 115 16.26 -11.57 0.05
C GLY A 115 16.04 -10.24 -0.68
N LYS A 116 17.12 -9.57 -1.11
CA LYS A 116 17.06 -8.32 -1.90
C LYS A 116 16.25 -8.43 -3.19
N LEU A 117 16.10 -9.64 -3.75
CA LEU A 117 15.30 -9.86 -4.97
C LEU A 117 13.80 -9.61 -4.76
N ARG A 118 13.34 -9.58 -3.51
CA ARG A 118 11.95 -9.23 -3.13
C ARG A 118 11.59 -7.77 -3.38
N HIS A 119 12.58 -6.91 -3.62
CA HIS A 119 12.37 -5.47 -3.77
C HIS A 119 12.71 -4.96 -5.18
N VAL A 120 12.94 -5.87 -6.14
CA VAL A 120 13.30 -5.48 -7.50
C VAL A 120 12.06 -4.97 -8.24
N GLU A 121 12.18 -3.77 -8.79
CA GLU A 121 11.17 -3.13 -9.62
C GLU A 121 11.68 -3.07 -11.06
N LEU A 122 10.84 -3.45 -12.02
CA LEU A 122 11.22 -3.45 -13.44
C LEU A 122 11.63 -2.06 -13.93
N GLU A 123 11.06 -1.01 -13.34
CA GLU A 123 11.39 0.39 -13.63
C GLU A 123 12.84 0.75 -13.25
N ASN A 124 13.45 0.01 -12.32
CA ASN A 124 14.84 0.20 -11.88
C ASN A 124 15.83 -0.69 -12.65
N VAL A 125 15.39 -1.38 -13.70
CA VAL A 125 16.28 -2.15 -14.57
C VAL A 125 16.75 -1.24 -15.70
N ASP A 126 18.07 -1.07 -15.85
CA ASP A 126 18.62 -0.25 -16.92
C ASP A 126 18.20 -0.77 -18.30
N SER A 127 17.56 0.10 -19.09
CA SER A 127 17.32 -0.15 -20.52
C SER A 127 18.64 0.01 -21.26
N THR A 128 19.13 -1.09 -21.82
CA THR A 128 20.26 -1.10 -22.73
C THR A 128 19.81 -1.79 -24.01
N PRO A 129 20.42 -1.50 -25.18
CA PRO A 129 20.04 -2.14 -26.44
C PRO A 129 20.00 -3.68 -26.36
N GLU A 130 20.85 -4.27 -25.53
CA GLU A 130 20.93 -5.72 -25.31
C GLU A 130 19.77 -6.26 -24.43
N ARG A 131 19.20 -5.41 -23.57
CA ARG A 131 18.11 -5.76 -22.65
C ARG A 131 16.73 -5.40 -23.16
N ASP A 132 16.63 -4.45 -24.08
CA ASP A 132 15.35 -3.93 -24.60
C ASP A 132 14.45 -5.05 -25.13
N ALA A 133 15.02 -6.01 -25.87
CA ALA A 133 14.26 -7.17 -26.36
C ALA A 133 13.67 -8.01 -25.21
N ALA A 134 14.47 -8.30 -24.17
CA ALA A 134 14.01 -9.07 -23.02
C ALA A 134 12.98 -8.31 -22.18
N LEU A 135 13.17 -7.00 -21.98
CA LEU A 135 12.22 -6.14 -21.26
C LEU A 135 10.89 -6.02 -22.02
N ASN A 136 10.93 -5.94 -23.34
CA ASN A 136 9.73 -5.95 -24.18
C ASN A 136 8.97 -7.29 -24.07
N GLU A 137 9.65 -8.42 -24.12
CA GLU A 137 9.03 -9.74 -23.91
C GLU A 137 8.42 -9.86 -22.51
N VAL A 138 9.11 -9.38 -21.47
CA VAL A 138 8.59 -9.31 -20.09
C VAL A 138 7.32 -8.45 -20.01
N ALA A 139 7.30 -7.30 -20.68
CA ALA A 139 6.14 -6.42 -20.71
C ALA A 139 4.95 -7.08 -21.44
N MET A 140 5.20 -7.72 -22.58
CA MET A 140 4.17 -8.45 -23.34
C MET A 140 3.62 -9.64 -22.55
N PHE A 141 4.49 -10.38 -21.85
CA PHE A 141 4.08 -11.46 -20.96
C PHE A 141 3.17 -10.94 -19.85
N LEU A 142 3.55 -9.85 -19.16
CA LEU A 142 2.74 -9.27 -18.09
C LEU A 142 1.36 -8.81 -18.58
N ALA A 143 1.29 -8.20 -19.76
CA ALA A 143 0.03 -7.79 -20.37
C ALA A 143 -0.87 -8.98 -20.72
N SER A 144 -0.27 -10.09 -21.18
CA SER A 144 -0.97 -11.33 -21.51
C SER A 144 -1.43 -12.08 -20.26
N PHE A 145 -0.54 -12.20 -19.26
CA PHE A 145 -0.78 -12.87 -17.98
C PHE A 145 -1.95 -12.24 -17.23
N LYS A 146 -2.06 -10.90 -17.27
CA LYS A 146 -3.17 -10.16 -16.66
C LYS A 146 -4.54 -10.53 -17.26
N LYS A 147 -4.59 -10.88 -18.54
CA LYS A 147 -5.82 -11.29 -19.23
C LYS A 147 -6.12 -12.77 -19.06
N ASN A 148 -5.09 -13.60 -19.13
CA ASN A 148 -5.18 -15.04 -18.99
C ASN A 148 -3.95 -15.56 -18.23
N LYS A 149 -4.18 -16.24 -17.11
CA LYS A 149 -3.10 -16.82 -16.30
C LYS A 149 -2.50 -18.10 -16.92
N HIS A 150 -3.22 -18.73 -17.84
CA HIS A 150 -2.78 -19.94 -18.54
C HIS A 150 -2.17 -19.60 -19.89
N ILE A 151 -0.95 -19.07 -19.85
CA ILE A 151 -0.15 -18.73 -21.03
C ILE A 151 1.21 -19.42 -20.98
N LYS A 152 1.90 -19.45 -22.13
CA LYS A 152 3.28 -19.94 -22.18
C LYS A 152 4.19 -19.00 -21.37
N GLY A 153 5.15 -19.60 -20.66
CA GLY A 153 6.18 -18.87 -19.92
C GLY A 153 7.25 -18.25 -20.84
N LEU A 154 8.16 -17.52 -20.20
CA LEU A 154 9.36 -16.97 -20.84
C LEU A 154 10.59 -17.80 -20.47
N TYR A 155 11.53 -17.92 -21.40
CA TYR A 155 12.85 -18.52 -21.17
C TYR A 155 13.92 -17.50 -21.51
N LEU A 156 14.62 -16.99 -20.48
CA LEU A 156 15.64 -15.95 -20.62
C LEU A 156 17.05 -16.55 -20.60
N THR A 157 17.81 -16.36 -21.68
CA THR A 157 19.17 -16.87 -21.84
C THR A 157 20.19 -15.74 -21.99
N GLY A 158 21.48 -16.08 -21.88
CA GLY A 158 22.59 -15.15 -22.02
C GLY A 158 23.71 -15.46 -21.04
N ASP A 159 24.79 -14.69 -21.10
CA ASP A 159 26.01 -14.94 -20.33
C ASP A 159 25.84 -14.76 -18.82
N PHE A 160 26.79 -15.27 -18.05
CA PHE A 160 26.81 -15.09 -16.61
C PHE A 160 26.92 -13.60 -16.23
N GLY A 161 26.21 -13.16 -15.19
CA GLY A 161 26.31 -11.80 -14.66
C GLY A 161 25.58 -10.70 -15.44
N VAL A 162 24.93 -10.99 -16.58
CA VAL A 162 24.28 -9.95 -17.42
C VAL A 162 22.96 -9.39 -16.86
N GLY A 163 22.46 -9.94 -15.74
CA GLY A 163 21.27 -9.44 -15.04
C GLY A 163 19.98 -10.25 -15.19
N LYS A 164 20.03 -11.46 -15.78
CA LYS A 164 18.84 -12.31 -16.01
C LYS A 164 17.99 -12.53 -14.75
N THR A 165 18.63 -12.92 -13.65
CA THR A 165 17.94 -13.14 -12.36
C THR A 165 17.28 -11.86 -11.84
N TYR A 166 17.88 -10.70 -12.10
CA TYR A 166 17.34 -9.40 -11.68
C TYR A 166 16.09 -9.04 -12.50
N ILE A 167 16.12 -9.25 -13.82
CA ILE A 167 14.95 -9.06 -14.69
C ILE A 167 13.80 -9.99 -14.26
N LEU A 168 14.08 -11.28 -14.05
CA LEU A 168 13.08 -12.25 -13.60
C LEU A 168 12.55 -11.94 -12.19
N ALA A 169 13.38 -11.39 -11.30
CA ALA A 169 12.92 -10.86 -10.02
C ALA A 169 11.91 -9.73 -10.22
N GLY A 170 12.20 -8.78 -11.11
CA GLY A 170 11.27 -7.70 -11.45
C GLY A 170 9.93 -8.22 -12.00
N LEU A 171 9.98 -9.23 -12.86
CA LEU A 171 8.79 -9.92 -13.38
C LEU A 171 7.97 -10.58 -12.25
N ALA A 172 8.63 -11.35 -11.38
CA ALA A 172 7.99 -11.98 -10.22
C ALA A 172 7.29 -10.95 -9.32
N ASN A 173 7.99 -9.84 -9.03
CA ASN A 173 7.44 -8.72 -8.27
C ASN A 173 6.23 -8.06 -8.95
N ALA A 174 6.26 -7.90 -10.27
CA ALA A 174 5.14 -7.34 -11.02
C ALA A 174 3.91 -8.27 -10.98
N ILE A 175 4.10 -9.58 -11.10
CA ILE A 175 3.01 -10.57 -10.95
C ILE A 175 2.44 -10.54 -9.53
N ALA A 176 3.30 -10.43 -8.51
CA ALA A 176 2.89 -10.33 -7.12
C ALA A 176 2.08 -9.07 -6.80
N ARG A 177 2.44 -7.93 -7.43
CA ARG A 177 1.66 -6.68 -7.38
C ARG A 177 0.27 -6.82 -8.01
N GLN A 178 0.11 -7.69 -9.01
CA GLN A 178 -1.19 -8.03 -9.60
C GLN A 178 -2.03 -8.98 -8.72
N GLY A 179 -1.52 -9.37 -7.55
CA GLY A 179 -2.28 -10.14 -6.55
C GLY A 179 -2.07 -11.66 -6.62
N SER A 180 -1.19 -12.16 -7.48
CA SER A 180 -0.88 -13.60 -7.56
C SER A 180 0.29 -13.96 -6.64
N ARG A 181 0.29 -15.18 -6.10
CA ARG A 181 1.46 -15.72 -5.39
C ARG A 181 2.50 -16.16 -6.42
N VAL A 182 3.78 -16.01 -6.08
CA VAL A 182 4.90 -16.36 -6.96
C VAL A 182 5.98 -17.05 -6.14
N VAL A 183 6.37 -18.25 -6.56
CA VAL A 183 7.59 -18.89 -6.07
C VAL A 183 8.72 -18.56 -7.04
N PHE A 184 9.80 -18.02 -6.52
CA PHE A 184 11.04 -17.81 -7.25
C PHE A 184 12.15 -18.62 -6.58
N LEU A 185 12.67 -19.60 -7.31
CA LEU A 185 13.53 -20.63 -6.74
C LEU A 185 14.82 -20.79 -7.55
N HIS A 186 15.92 -21.06 -6.85
CA HIS A 186 17.17 -21.49 -7.48
C HIS A 186 17.17 -23.02 -7.65
N VAL A 187 16.90 -23.49 -8.87
CA VAL A 187 16.68 -24.92 -9.17
C VAL A 187 17.84 -25.82 -8.69
N PRO A 188 19.12 -25.51 -8.94
CA PRO A 188 20.21 -26.40 -8.51
C PRO A 188 20.27 -26.59 -6.99
N SER A 189 20.11 -25.51 -6.21
CA SER A 189 20.12 -25.59 -4.75
C SER A 189 18.92 -26.35 -4.23
N PHE A 190 17.74 -26.08 -4.80
CA PHE A 190 16.52 -26.77 -4.45
C PHE A 190 16.66 -28.28 -4.66
N ILE A 191 17.14 -28.75 -5.82
CA ILE A 191 17.33 -30.18 -6.07
C ILE A 191 18.34 -30.79 -5.07
N ALA A 192 19.41 -30.07 -4.73
CA ALA A 192 20.39 -30.54 -3.77
C ALA A 192 19.80 -30.67 -2.34
N SER A 193 18.89 -29.78 -1.94
CA SER A 193 18.23 -29.84 -0.64
C SER A 193 17.21 -30.99 -0.56
N LEU A 194 16.61 -31.42 -1.67
CA LEU A 194 15.69 -32.57 -1.68
C LEU A 194 16.32 -33.85 -1.11
N GLY A 195 17.65 -33.98 -1.19
CA GLY A 195 18.40 -35.10 -0.59
C GLY A 195 18.15 -35.27 0.91
N SER A 196 17.97 -34.18 1.67
CA SER A 196 17.70 -34.25 3.11
C SER A 196 16.27 -34.69 3.44
N HIS A 197 15.32 -34.41 2.55
CA HIS A 197 13.89 -34.76 2.72
C HIS A 197 13.60 -36.26 2.56
N PHE A 198 14.56 -37.04 2.06
CA PHE A 198 14.43 -38.50 2.01
C PHE A 198 14.47 -39.15 3.39
N GLN A 199 15.07 -38.50 4.39
CA GLN A 199 15.21 -39.07 5.73
C GLN A 199 13.96 -38.88 6.60
N ASP A 200 13.16 -37.84 6.34
CA ASP A 200 11.99 -37.47 7.14
C ASP A 200 10.65 -37.64 6.41
N ASN A 201 10.66 -38.19 5.19
CA ASN A 201 9.51 -38.41 4.32
C ASN A 201 8.71 -37.13 3.97
N SER A 202 9.30 -35.93 4.09
CA SER A 202 8.62 -34.66 3.82
C SER A 202 8.74 -34.16 2.36
N LEU A 203 9.38 -34.95 1.49
CA LEU A 203 9.67 -34.57 0.10
C LEU A 203 8.40 -34.23 -0.70
N SER A 204 7.36 -35.07 -0.60
CA SER A 204 6.11 -34.88 -1.32
C SER A 204 5.42 -33.58 -0.88
N ASP A 205 5.42 -33.31 0.42
CA ASP A 205 4.81 -32.10 0.97
C ASP A 205 5.51 -30.84 0.46
N GLU A 206 6.85 -30.84 0.37
CA GLU A 206 7.61 -29.70 -0.13
C GLU A 206 7.36 -29.44 -1.63
N ILE A 207 7.27 -30.51 -2.44
CA ILE A 207 6.92 -30.39 -3.87
C ILE A 207 5.49 -29.88 -4.03
N ASP A 208 4.53 -30.43 -3.29
CA ASP A 208 3.11 -30.05 -3.36
C ASP A 208 2.90 -28.61 -2.90
N ARG A 209 3.64 -28.18 -1.87
CA ARG A 209 3.65 -26.79 -1.37
C ARG A 209 4.09 -25.80 -2.46
N ILE A 210 5.07 -26.17 -3.28
CA ILE A 210 5.55 -25.33 -4.38
C ILE A 210 4.59 -25.41 -5.59
N ALA A 211 4.07 -26.58 -5.91
CA ALA A 211 3.17 -26.79 -7.05
C ALA A 211 1.79 -26.14 -6.87
N SER A 212 1.36 -25.93 -5.62
CA SER A 212 0.09 -25.32 -5.27
C SER A 212 0.15 -23.81 -5.00
N ALA A 213 1.33 -23.20 -5.07
CA ALA A 213 1.54 -21.77 -4.87
C ALA A 213 1.13 -20.93 -6.09
#